data_AF-A0A9D8V8J9-F1
#
_entry.id   AF-A0A9D8V8J9-F1
#
_cell.length_a   1.000
_cell.length_b   1.000
_cell.length_c   1.000
_cell.angle_alpha   90.00
_cell.angle_beta   90.00
_cell.angle_gamma   90.00
#
_symmetry.space_group_name_H-M   'P 1'
#
loop_
_entity.id
_entity.type
_entity.pdbx_description
1 polymer ?
#
loop_
_entity_poly.entity_id
_entity_poly.type
_entity_poly.pdbx_seq_one_letter_code
_entity_poly.pdbx_strand_id
1 'polypeptide(L)'
;MTKTTLLKDFALQHLPFAWSANQAGGKPFTRGSLYGLLSNPIYVGKIRHKDKIYDGQHEAIVDRDLWDRVQALLAKNRVVNLNKTRAKSPSLLAGILVHEDGRPFKPSHSNKNGVKRRYYRHPTCTLPSNAIETVILLEVKHMLSSPSKLAEILDVDDQEQLKALFASAKLRVTEMDAAPRPMTFKSILKQVIVGANELQLHICPDGLTAFLSSDPEAELTYSASDRAPHIITLQTQLKRCGQGKKLIVRSDSSTDPASVDTSLIKLIGRAHMWFDQMKTGSSFKEIAEKEKVDERLVARTIRCTFLAPDITSAILRGQEPSDLSSQKLLRLPSMPTEWDAQRDLLGFN
;
A
#
# COMPACT_ATOMS: atom_id res chain seq x y z
N MET A 1 18.26 -23.82 10.14
CA MET A 1 19.34 -22.80 10.10
C MET A 1 18.87 -21.58 9.30
N THR A 2 18.97 -20.36 9.83
CA THR A 2 18.43 -19.16 9.13
C THR A 2 19.54 -18.39 8.40
N LYS A 3 19.16 -17.61 7.37
CA LYS A 3 20.08 -16.81 6.50
C LYS A 3 21.06 -15.92 7.27
N THR A 4 20.62 -15.42 8.43
CA THR A 4 21.41 -14.56 9.31
C THR A 4 22.39 -15.35 10.15
N THR A 5 22.09 -16.62 10.44
CA THR A 5 22.95 -17.53 11.20
C THR A 5 24.16 -17.91 10.36
N LEU A 6 23.97 -18.35 9.10
CA LEU A 6 25.08 -18.68 8.19
C LEU A 6 26.03 -17.50 7.94
N LEU A 7 25.50 -16.28 7.77
CA LEU A 7 26.33 -15.08 7.59
C LEU A 7 27.08 -14.67 8.87
N LYS A 8 26.50 -14.92 10.05
CA LYS A 8 27.19 -14.68 11.34
C LYS A 8 28.27 -15.73 11.58
N ASP A 9 27.98 -17.00 11.30
CA ASP A 9 28.93 -18.10 11.48
C ASP A 9 30.11 -17.99 10.52
N PHE A 10 29.88 -17.62 9.25
CA PHE A 10 30.95 -17.32 8.28
C PHE A 10 31.70 -16.01 8.57
N ALA A 11 31.06 -15.02 9.19
CA ALA A 11 31.73 -13.79 9.62
C ALA A 11 32.57 -13.99 10.89
N LEU A 12 32.29 -15.02 11.69
CA LEU A 12 33.05 -15.38 12.90
C LEU A 12 34.25 -16.29 12.60
N GLN A 13 34.17 -17.13 11.56
CA GLN A 13 35.30 -17.94 11.09
C GLN A 13 36.12 -17.14 10.08
N HIS A 14 37.03 -16.30 10.57
CA HIS A 14 38.09 -15.68 9.76
C HIS A 14 38.96 -16.80 9.14
N LEU A 15 38.61 -17.29 7.95
CA LEU A 15 39.48 -18.17 7.17
C LEU A 15 40.36 -17.31 6.26
N PRO A 16 41.66 -17.15 6.56
CA PRO A 16 42.57 -16.45 5.67
C PRO A 16 43.02 -17.42 4.57
N PHE A 17 42.82 -17.03 3.31
CA PHE A 17 43.58 -17.60 2.21
C PHE A 17 44.27 -16.45 1.49
N ALA A 18 45.60 -16.46 1.51
CA ALA A 18 46.45 -15.44 0.93
C ALA A 18 46.93 -15.88 -0.45
N TRP A 19 46.61 -15.12 -1.51
CA TRP A 19 47.31 -15.15 -2.81
C TRP A 19 47.32 -13.73 -3.42
N SER A 20 48.41 -13.38 -4.09
CA SER A 20 48.78 -12.01 -4.47
C SER A 20 48.31 -11.57 -5.87
N ALA A 21 48.31 -10.23 -6.04
CA ALA A 21 48.39 -9.44 -7.28
C ALA A 21 47.14 -9.30 -8.19
N ASN A 22 46.05 -8.73 -7.66
CA ASN A 22 45.30 -7.58 -8.21
C ASN A 22 43.99 -7.42 -7.42
N GLN A 23 43.81 -6.29 -6.73
CA GLN A 23 42.79 -6.12 -5.67
C GLN A 23 41.33 -6.22 -6.18
N ALA A 24 40.73 -7.40 -6.00
CA ALA A 24 39.30 -7.59 -5.80
C ALA A 24 39.06 -8.75 -4.79
N GLY A 25 38.65 -8.46 -3.56
CA GLY A 25 38.41 -9.47 -2.51
C GLY A 25 38.60 -8.94 -1.07
N GLY A 26 38.33 -9.76 -0.04
CA GLY A 26 38.55 -9.42 1.38
C GLY A 26 37.36 -8.80 2.12
N LYS A 27 36.22 -8.61 1.45
CA LYS A 27 34.97 -8.20 2.10
C LYS A 27 34.16 -9.43 2.51
N PRO A 28 33.43 -9.38 3.63
CA PRO A 28 32.48 -10.43 4.00
C PRO A 28 31.53 -10.69 2.83
N PHE A 29 31.16 -11.96 2.61
CA PHE A 29 30.16 -12.29 1.61
C PHE A 29 28.90 -11.46 1.85
N THR A 30 28.49 -10.71 0.82
CA THR A 30 27.18 -10.07 0.84
C THR A 30 26.09 -11.14 0.71
N ARG A 31 24.87 -10.82 1.16
CA ARG A 31 23.75 -11.76 1.03
C ARG A 31 23.50 -12.18 -0.41
N GLY A 32 23.67 -11.26 -1.37
CA GLY A 32 23.49 -11.54 -2.80
C GLY A 32 24.57 -12.48 -3.34
N SER A 33 25.83 -12.24 -2.99
CA SER A 33 26.95 -13.09 -3.45
C SER A 33 26.88 -14.50 -2.89
N LEU A 34 26.46 -14.67 -1.63
CA LEU A 34 26.29 -16.00 -1.05
C LEU A 34 25.16 -16.78 -1.74
N TYR A 35 24.07 -16.11 -2.11
CA TYR A 35 23.01 -16.73 -2.92
C TYR A 35 23.49 -17.12 -4.31
N GLY A 36 24.27 -16.25 -4.97
CA GLY A 36 24.89 -16.55 -6.25
C GLY A 36 25.78 -17.80 -6.17
N LEU A 37 26.58 -17.91 -5.11
CA LEU A 37 27.42 -19.08 -4.83
C LEU A 37 26.57 -20.35 -4.65
N LEU A 38 25.64 -20.34 -3.70
CA LEU A 38 24.83 -21.51 -3.35
C LEU A 38 23.84 -21.95 -4.43
N SER A 39 23.59 -21.12 -5.46
CA SER A 39 22.69 -21.44 -6.58
C SER A 39 23.42 -21.66 -7.91
N ASN A 40 24.75 -21.57 -7.92
CA ASN A 40 25.54 -21.83 -9.12
C ASN A 40 25.64 -23.35 -9.44
N PRO A 41 25.07 -23.83 -10.55
CA PRO A 41 25.08 -25.25 -10.91
C PRO A 41 26.48 -25.81 -11.21
N ILE A 42 27.51 -24.97 -11.28
CA ILE A 42 28.90 -25.40 -11.45
C ILE A 42 29.34 -26.37 -10.35
N TYR A 43 28.82 -26.26 -9.13
CA TYR A 43 29.21 -27.13 -8.02
C TYR A 43 28.75 -28.59 -8.20
N VAL A 44 27.77 -28.84 -9.06
CA VAL A 44 27.27 -30.18 -9.39
C VAL A 44 27.68 -30.62 -10.81
N GLY A 45 28.80 -30.11 -11.32
CA GLY A 45 29.32 -30.52 -12.62
C GLY A 45 28.52 -29.98 -13.81
N LYS A 46 27.69 -28.94 -13.64
CA LYS A 46 26.85 -28.38 -14.72
C LYS A 46 27.19 -26.93 -15.02
N ILE A 47 27.06 -26.50 -16.28
CA ILE A 47 27.36 -25.14 -16.70
C ILE A 47 26.09 -24.45 -17.18
N ARG A 48 25.84 -23.24 -16.67
CA ARG A 48 24.72 -22.41 -17.12
C ARG A 48 25.16 -21.49 -18.26
N HIS A 49 24.44 -21.52 -19.37
CA HIS A 49 24.58 -20.55 -20.46
C HIS A 49 23.22 -19.95 -20.83
N LYS A 50 23.09 -18.64 -20.59
CA LYS A 50 21.80 -17.90 -20.63
C LYS A 50 20.78 -18.56 -19.69
N ASP A 51 19.69 -19.08 -20.25
CA ASP A 51 18.58 -19.72 -19.52
C ASP A 51 18.64 -21.26 -19.58
N LYS A 52 19.69 -21.83 -20.20
CA LYS A 52 19.87 -23.27 -20.32
C LYS A 52 21.03 -23.77 -19.45
N ILE A 53 20.89 -24.98 -18.93
CA ILE A 53 21.89 -25.67 -18.10
C ILE A 53 22.35 -26.90 -18.88
N TYR A 54 23.66 -27.05 -19.01
CA TYR A 54 24.31 -28.14 -19.74
C TYR A 54 25.22 -28.92 -18.77
N ASP A 55 25.54 -30.15 -19.13
CA ASP A 55 26.57 -30.91 -18.39
C ASP A 55 27.94 -30.31 -18.69
N GLY A 56 28.70 -30.05 -17.62
CA GLY A 56 30.06 -29.56 -17.68
C GLY A 56 31.04 -30.72 -17.85
N GLN A 57 32.24 -30.41 -18.31
CA GLN A 57 33.34 -31.39 -18.43
C GLN A 57 34.13 -31.55 -17.13
N HIS A 58 33.78 -30.81 -16.08
CA HIS A 58 34.44 -30.85 -14.78
C HIS A 58 33.68 -31.74 -13.80
N GLU A 59 34.44 -32.35 -12.89
CA GLU A 59 33.88 -33.16 -11.82
C GLU A 59 33.05 -32.31 -10.84
N ALA A 60 31.97 -32.87 -10.32
CA ALA A 60 31.15 -32.21 -9.32
C ALA A 60 31.95 -32.02 -8.02
N ILE A 61 31.93 -30.79 -7.49
CA ILE A 61 32.58 -30.45 -6.22
C ILE A 61 31.70 -30.89 -5.04
N VAL A 62 30.38 -30.91 -5.24
CA VAL A 62 29.39 -31.25 -4.22
C VAL A 62 28.45 -32.31 -4.77
N ASP A 63 28.08 -33.25 -3.90
CA ASP A 63 27.11 -34.29 -4.21
C ASP A 63 25.73 -33.72 -4.58
N ARG A 64 25.05 -34.41 -5.50
CA ARG A 64 23.76 -34.03 -6.06
C ARG A 64 22.67 -33.99 -4.98
N ASP A 65 22.67 -34.95 -4.07
CA ASP A 65 21.67 -35.02 -3.00
C ASP A 65 21.82 -33.88 -2.00
N LEU A 66 23.06 -33.46 -1.73
CA LEU A 66 23.33 -32.29 -0.89
C LEU A 66 22.89 -31.00 -1.61
N TRP A 67 23.19 -30.88 -2.90
CA TRP A 67 22.77 -29.75 -3.73
C TRP A 67 21.24 -29.59 -3.75
N ASP A 68 20.51 -30.67 -4.04
CA ASP A 68 19.06 -30.62 -4.15
C ASP A 68 18.40 -30.28 -2.82
N ARG A 69 18.95 -30.78 -1.68
CA ARG A 69 18.52 -30.34 -0.33
C ARG A 69 18.75 -28.85 -0.09
N VAL A 70 19.88 -28.29 -0.52
CA VAL A 70 20.17 -26.86 -0.40
C VAL A 70 19.21 -26.06 -1.27
N GLN A 71 18.95 -26.46 -2.52
CA GLN A 71 18.00 -25.77 -3.39
C GLN A 71 16.57 -25.81 -2.82
N ALA A 72 16.14 -26.96 -2.29
CA ALA A 72 14.84 -27.09 -1.61
C ALA A 72 14.74 -26.16 -0.40
N LEU A 73 15.81 -26.06 0.41
CA LEU A 73 15.89 -25.14 1.54
C LEU A 73 15.82 -23.66 1.08
N LEU A 74 16.52 -23.30 -0.01
CA LEU A 74 16.49 -21.96 -0.58
C LEU A 74 15.09 -21.61 -1.12
N ALA A 75 14.41 -22.55 -1.78
CA ALA A 75 13.05 -22.41 -2.29
C ALA A 75 12.04 -22.23 -1.14
N LYS A 76 12.06 -23.11 -0.12
CA LYS A 76 11.21 -23.00 1.08
C LYS A 76 11.42 -21.67 1.80
N ASN A 77 12.67 -21.24 1.95
CA ASN A 77 13.02 -19.95 2.58
C ASN A 77 12.64 -18.73 1.73
N ARG A 78 12.34 -18.88 0.43
CA ARG A 78 11.77 -17.82 -0.41
C ARG A 78 10.31 -17.61 -0.05
N VAL A 79 9.56 -18.70 0.08
CA VAL A 79 8.14 -18.72 0.49
C VAL A 79 7.96 -18.17 1.91
N VAL A 80 8.76 -18.64 2.87
CA VAL A 80 8.66 -18.19 4.27
C VAL A 80 9.01 -16.70 4.44
N ASN A 81 9.92 -16.15 3.64
CA ASN A 81 10.24 -14.71 3.67
C ASN A 81 9.18 -13.82 3.01
N LEU A 82 8.38 -14.35 2.08
CA LEU A 82 7.18 -13.65 1.58
C LEU A 82 6.13 -13.52 2.71
N ASN A 83 6.10 -14.49 3.61
CA ASN A 83 5.12 -14.57 4.69
C ASN A 83 5.57 -13.88 6.00
N LYS A 84 6.87 -13.79 6.31
CA LYS A 84 7.38 -13.13 7.54
C LYS A 84 7.49 -11.61 7.41
N THR A 85 6.74 -10.89 8.23
CA THR A 85 6.89 -9.45 8.51
C THR A 85 7.85 -9.20 9.68
N ARG A 86 9.16 -9.26 9.44
CA ARG A 86 10.21 -8.82 10.41
C ARG A 86 10.38 -7.29 10.50
N ALA A 87 9.52 -6.52 9.84
CA ALA A 87 9.62 -5.06 9.81
C ALA A 87 9.02 -4.45 11.09
N LYS A 88 9.67 -3.44 11.67
CA LYS A 88 9.12 -2.64 12.78
C LYS A 88 7.77 -1.97 12.44
N SER A 89 7.48 -1.80 11.15
CA SER A 89 6.19 -1.30 10.65
C SER A 89 5.89 -2.02 9.33
N PRO A 90 5.25 -3.20 9.38
CA PRO A 90 4.92 -3.95 8.17
C PRO A 90 3.84 -3.24 7.35
N SER A 91 3.93 -3.35 6.02
CA SER A 91 2.85 -2.86 5.14
C SER A 91 1.72 -3.89 5.13
N LEU A 92 0.47 -3.44 5.22
CA LEU A 92 -0.68 -4.33 5.50
C LEU A 92 -0.88 -5.38 4.40
N LEU A 93 -0.68 -4.98 3.14
CA LEU A 93 -0.94 -5.80 1.95
C LEU A 93 0.33 -6.48 1.42
N ALA A 94 1.40 -6.51 2.22
CA ALA A 94 2.67 -7.10 1.81
C ALA A 94 2.52 -8.61 1.52
N GLY A 95 2.65 -8.97 0.24
CA GLY A 95 2.57 -10.36 -0.23
C GLY A 95 1.20 -10.79 -0.76
N ILE A 96 0.16 -9.94 -0.65
CA ILE A 96 -1.18 -10.22 -1.18
C ILE A 96 -1.60 -9.26 -2.31
N LEU A 97 -0.93 -8.12 -2.46
CA LEU A 97 -1.23 -7.15 -3.52
C LEU A 97 -0.53 -7.50 -4.84
N VAL A 98 -1.32 -7.73 -5.89
CA VAL A 98 -0.88 -8.21 -7.21
C VAL A 98 -1.44 -7.29 -8.30
N HIS A 99 -0.70 -7.10 -9.38
CA HIS A 99 -1.17 -6.36 -10.56
C HIS A 99 -1.89 -7.32 -11.54
N GLU A 100 -2.77 -6.81 -12.40
CA GLU A 100 -3.47 -7.60 -13.43
C GLU A 100 -2.53 -8.43 -14.36
N ASP A 101 -1.25 -8.04 -14.47
CA ASP A 101 -0.22 -8.80 -15.20
C ASP A 101 0.36 -10.00 -14.40
N GLY A 102 -0.20 -10.29 -13.23
CA GLY A 102 0.16 -11.39 -12.34
C GLY A 102 1.40 -11.12 -11.47
N ARG A 103 2.06 -9.96 -11.59
CA ARG A 103 3.25 -9.65 -10.79
C ARG A 103 2.89 -9.00 -9.46
N PRO A 104 3.56 -9.36 -8.36
CA PRO A 104 3.27 -8.79 -7.06
C PRO A 104 3.81 -7.36 -6.95
N PHE A 105 3.06 -6.49 -6.28
CA PHE A 105 3.57 -5.21 -5.83
C PHE A 105 4.59 -5.38 -4.71
N LYS A 106 5.67 -4.59 -4.75
CA LYS A 106 6.72 -4.60 -3.74
C LYS A 106 6.57 -3.42 -2.78
N PRO A 107 6.40 -3.64 -1.47
CA PRO A 107 6.35 -2.55 -0.51
C PRO A 107 7.70 -1.81 -0.47
N SER A 108 7.61 -0.49 -0.44
CA SER A 108 8.73 0.45 -0.52
C SER A 108 8.45 1.65 0.36
N HIS A 109 9.49 2.39 0.75
CA HIS A 109 9.33 3.65 1.44
C HIS A 109 10.39 4.66 0.99
N SER A 110 10.09 5.94 1.18
CA SER A 110 11.04 7.04 1.06
C SER A 110 10.99 7.88 2.33
N ASN A 111 12.12 8.48 2.70
CA ASN A 111 12.17 9.46 3.79
C ASN A 111 12.56 10.82 3.20
N LYS A 112 11.75 11.85 3.43
CA LYS A 112 12.06 13.23 3.03
C LYS A 112 11.65 14.16 4.16
N ASN A 113 12.59 14.97 4.64
CA ASN A 113 12.39 15.92 5.75
C ASN A 113 11.81 15.25 7.00
N GLY A 114 12.29 14.05 7.36
CA GLY A 114 11.79 13.27 8.49
C GLY A 114 10.44 12.59 8.26
N VAL A 115 9.71 12.91 7.18
CA VAL A 115 8.43 12.31 6.85
C VAL A 115 8.64 11.04 6.02
N LYS A 116 8.37 9.88 6.64
CA LYS A 116 8.38 8.58 5.98
C LYS A 116 7.10 8.37 5.18
N ARG A 117 7.23 8.21 3.86
CA ARG A 117 6.12 7.86 2.95
C ARG A 117 6.24 6.41 2.49
N ARG A 118 5.13 5.67 2.51
CA ARG A 118 5.04 4.26 2.13
C ARG A 118 4.32 4.10 0.79
N TYR A 119 4.83 3.19 -0.04
CA TYR A 119 4.31 2.90 -1.37
C TYR A 119 4.37 1.42 -1.69
N TYR A 120 3.51 0.98 -2.61
CA TYR A 120 3.60 -0.30 -3.29
C TYR A 120 4.10 -0.05 -4.72
N ARG A 121 5.24 -0.65 -5.10
CA ARG A 121 5.87 -0.46 -6.41
C ARG A 121 5.64 -1.64 -7.33
N HIS A 122 5.28 -1.34 -8.56
CA HIS A 122 5.22 -2.22 -9.71
C HIS A 122 5.98 -1.57 -10.88
N PRO A 123 6.50 -2.32 -11.89
CA PRO A 123 7.17 -1.70 -13.04
C PRO A 123 6.33 -0.66 -13.79
N THR A 124 5.01 -0.83 -13.85
CA THR A 124 4.09 0.05 -14.61
C THR A 124 3.48 1.18 -13.76
N CYS A 125 3.41 1.00 -12.44
CA CYS A 125 2.74 1.94 -11.55
C CYS A 125 3.28 1.91 -10.11
N THR A 126 3.00 2.97 -9.35
CA THR A 126 3.33 3.06 -7.93
C THR A 126 2.08 3.54 -7.19
N LEU A 127 1.70 2.81 -6.14
CA LEU A 127 0.50 3.08 -5.36
C LEU A 127 0.91 3.65 -4.00
N PRO A 128 0.32 4.77 -3.54
CA PRO A 128 0.47 5.23 -2.16
C PRO A 128 -0.12 4.19 -1.21
N SER A 129 0.67 3.69 -0.25
CA SER A 129 0.21 2.62 0.64
C SER A 129 -1.02 3.04 1.43
N ASN A 130 -1.07 4.28 1.94
CA ASN A 130 -2.22 4.77 2.71
C ASN A 130 -3.51 4.72 1.88
N ALA A 131 -3.48 5.21 0.63
CA ALA A 131 -4.67 5.26 -0.20
C ALA A 131 -5.27 3.87 -0.48
N ILE A 132 -4.43 2.91 -0.89
CA ILE A 132 -4.92 1.54 -1.19
C ILE A 132 -5.30 0.79 0.09
N GLU A 133 -4.53 0.96 1.18
CA GLU A 133 -4.81 0.32 2.47
C GLU A 133 -6.15 0.81 3.04
N THR A 134 -6.43 2.12 2.99
CA THR A 134 -7.69 2.70 3.48
C THR A 134 -8.89 2.16 2.71
N VAL A 135 -8.83 2.11 1.38
CA VAL A 135 -9.93 1.58 0.55
C VAL A 135 -10.24 0.13 0.92
N ILE A 136 -9.21 -0.72 0.95
CA ILE A 136 -9.41 -2.15 1.23
C ILE A 136 -9.91 -2.34 2.67
N LEU A 137 -9.39 -1.57 3.61
CA LEU A 137 -9.84 -1.61 5.00
C LEU A 137 -11.31 -1.20 5.12
N LEU A 138 -11.74 -0.16 4.41
CA LEU A 138 -13.13 0.28 4.39
C LEU A 138 -14.05 -0.81 3.80
N GLU A 139 -13.68 -1.41 2.67
CA GLU A 139 -14.53 -2.46 2.06
C GLU A 139 -14.60 -3.71 2.93
N VAL A 140 -13.47 -4.14 3.51
CA VAL A 140 -13.46 -5.27 4.45
C VAL A 140 -14.35 -4.97 5.66
N LYS A 141 -14.33 -3.76 6.20
CA LYS A 141 -15.23 -3.38 7.30
C LYS A 141 -16.69 -3.35 6.89
N HIS A 142 -17.00 -2.80 5.72
CA HIS A 142 -18.36 -2.76 5.19
C HIS A 142 -18.91 -4.18 4.99
N MET A 143 -18.08 -5.08 4.44
CA MET A 143 -18.38 -6.51 4.33
C MET A 143 -18.66 -7.14 5.70
N LEU A 144 -17.77 -6.95 6.69
CA LEU A 144 -17.95 -7.48 8.05
C LEU A 144 -19.17 -6.89 8.77
N SER A 145 -19.61 -5.69 8.38
CA SER A 145 -20.75 -4.98 8.97
C SER A 145 -22.08 -5.28 8.27
N SER A 146 -22.07 -6.06 7.19
CA SER A 146 -23.28 -6.44 6.44
C SER A 146 -23.62 -7.93 6.67
N PRO A 147 -24.73 -8.25 7.36
CA PRO A 147 -25.15 -9.63 7.58
C PRO A 147 -25.40 -10.40 6.28
N SER A 148 -25.98 -9.74 5.28
CA SER A 148 -26.29 -10.34 3.98
C SER A 148 -25.02 -10.75 3.22
N LYS A 149 -24.01 -9.87 3.17
CA LYS A 149 -22.72 -10.19 2.54
C LYS A 149 -22.00 -11.33 3.26
N LEU A 150 -22.04 -11.36 4.59
CA LEU A 150 -21.43 -12.45 5.35
C LEU A 150 -22.10 -13.79 5.11
N ALA A 151 -23.45 -13.83 5.08
CA ALA A 151 -24.19 -15.04 4.76
C ALA A 151 -23.82 -15.56 3.36
N GLU A 152 -23.76 -14.67 2.37
CA GLU A 152 -23.40 -15.00 0.99
C GLU A 152 -21.96 -15.53 0.86
N ILE A 153 -20.98 -14.90 1.54
CA ILE A 153 -19.57 -15.29 1.45
C ILE A 153 -19.31 -16.62 2.17
N LEU A 154 -19.93 -16.80 3.34
CA LEU A 154 -19.69 -17.95 4.20
C LEU A 154 -20.57 -19.14 3.85
N ASP A 155 -21.64 -18.93 3.07
CA ASP A 155 -22.64 -19.95 2.71
C ASP A 155 -23.31 -20.52 3.97
N VAL A 156 -23.80 -19.61 4.82
CA VAL A 156 -24.45 -19.92 6.10
C VAL A 156 -25.92 -19.52 6.05
N ASP A 157 -26.80 -20.53 6.05
CA ASP A 157 -28.26 -20.33 6.03
C ASP A 157 -28.88 -20.27 7.44
N ASP A 158 -28.16 -20.72 8.47
CA ASP A 158 -28.65 -20.70 9.85
C ASP A 158 -28.60 -19.27 10.45
N GLN A 159 -29.79 -18.76 10.78
CA GLN A 159 -30.00 -17.44 11.39
C GLN A 159 -29.30 -17.28 12.74
N GLU A 160 -29.19 -18.34 13.54
CA GLU A 160 -28.60 -18.27 14.88
C GLU A 160 -27.08 -18.24 14.79
N GLN A 161 -26.50 -19.10 13.94
CA GLN A 161 -25.08 -19.06 13.59
C GLN A 161 -24.67 -17.72 12.95
N LEU A 162 -25.48 -17.18 12.03
CA LEU A 162 -25.21 -15.90 11.38
C LEU A 162 -25.22 -14.73 12.37
N LYS A 163 -26.14 -14.71 13.34
CA LYS A 163 -26.16 -13.70 14.41
C LYS A 163 -24.90 -13.77 15.28
N ALA A 164 -24.46 -14.97 15.65
CA ALA A 164 -23.23 -15.15 16.42
C ALA A 164 -21.99 -14.67 15.65
N LEU A 165 -21.86 -15.05 14.38
CA LEU A 165 -20.78 -14.59 13.50
C LEU A 165 -20.77 -13.07 13.33
N PHE A 166 -21.95 -12.46 13.22
CA PHE A 166 -22.07 -11.01 13.08
C PHE A 166 -21.69 -10.26 14.36
N ALA A 167 -22.02 -10.80 15.54
CA ALA A 167 -21.57 -10.26 16.81
C ALA A 167 -20.04 -10.30 16.92
N SER A 168 -19.41 -11.41 16.54
CA SER A 168 -17.96 -11.53 16.45
C SER A 168 -17.36 -10.56 15.42
N ALA A 169 -18.00 -10.40 14.25
CA ALA A 169 -17.54 -9.50 13.21
C ALA A 169 -17.49 -8.04 13.71
N LYS A 170 -18.50 -7.59 14.47
CA LYS A 170 -18.50 -6.26 15.10
C LYS A 170 -17.32 -6.08 16.06
N LEU A 171 -17.03 -7.07 16.90
CA LEU A 171 -15.88 -7.04 17.81
C LEU A 171 -14.56 -6.98 17.02
N ARG A 172 -14.45 -7.73 15.93
CA ARG A 172 -13.25 -7.69 15.07
C ARG A 172 -13.07 -6.35 14.36
N VAL A 173 -14.15 -5.69 13.94
CA VAL A 173 -14.08 -4.36 13.33
C VAL A 173 -13.52 -3.33 14.30
N THR A 174 -13.93 -3.35 15.58
CA THR A 174 -13.40 -2.41 16.59
C THR A 174 -11.92 -2.68 16.89
N GLU A 175 -11.49 -3.95 16.92
CA GLU A 175 -10.07 -4.30 17.04
C GLU A 175 -9.25 -3.81 15.83
N MET A 176 -9.79 -3.94 14.61
CA MET A 176 -9.15 -3.45 13.39
C MET A 176 -8.99 -1.92 13.41
N ASP A 177 -9.94 -1.19 14.00
CA ASP A 177 -9.87 0.26 14.19
C ASP A 177 -8.75 0.67 15.16
N ALA A 178 -8.59 -0.08 16.25
CA ALA A 178 -7.54 0.20 17.23
C ALA A 178 -6.14 -0.07 16.66
N ALA A 179 -5.96 -1.20 15.95
CA ALA A 179 -4.65 -1.57 15.40
C ALA A 179 -4.79 -2.51 14.19
N PRO A 180 -4.73 -2.01 12.93
CA PRO A 180 -4.77 -2.87 11.76
C PRO A 180 -3.49 -3.69 11.66
N ARG A 181 -3.62 -5.03 11.72
CA ARG A 181 -2.50 -5.98 11.65
C ARG A 181 -2.44 -6.65 10.27
N PRO A 182 -1.26 -6.80 9.64
CA PRO A 182 -1.15 -7.49 8.35
C PRO A 182 -1.67 -8.93 8.36
N MET A 183 -1.55 -9.63 9.48
CA MET A 183 -2.02 -11.02 9.58
C MET A 183 -3.54 -11.14 9.46
N THR A 184 -4.28 -10.17 9.99
CA THR A 184 -5.74 -10.07 9.82
C THR A 184 -6.14 -9.97 8.35
N PHE A 185 -5.42 -9.17 7.56
CA PHE A 185 -5.69 -9.07 6.14
C PHE A 185 -5.33 -10.34 5.38
N LYS A 186 -4.25 -11.03 5.77
CA LYS A 186 -3.84 -12.29 5.14
C LYS A 186 -4.74 -13.49 5.50
N SER A 187 -5.45 -13.45 6.63
CA SER A 187 -6.44 -14.47 6.95
C SER A 187 -7.72 -14.28 6.14
N ILE A 188 -8.14 -13.02 5.92
CA ILE A 188 -9.38 -12.72 5.18
C ILE A 188 -9.14 -12.75 3.66
N LEU A 189 -8.04 -12.16 3.18
CA LEU A 189 -7.77 -11.95 1.77
C LEU A 189 -6.68 -12.91 1.27
N LYS A 190 -7.02 -13.71 0.27
CA LYS A 190 -6.06 -14.54 -0.48
C LYS A 190 -5.15 -13.67 -1.34
N GLN A 191 -5.74 -12.72 -2.07
CA GLN A 191 -5.04 -11.76 -2.91
C GLN A 191 -5.90 -10.54 -3.21
N VAL A 192 -5.26 -9.46 -3.64
CA VAL A 192 -5.93 -8.26 -4.15
C VAL A 192 -5.33 -7.93 -5.51
N ILE A 193 -6.14 -7.94 -6.56
CA ILE A 193 -5.72 -7.66 -7.94
C ILE A 193 -6.04 -6.21 -8.28
N VAL A 194 -5.00 -5.46 -8.63
CA VAL A 194 -5.11 -4.08 -9.11
C VAL A 194 -5.11 -4.09 -10.63
N GLY A 195 -6.26 -3.81 -11.22
CA GLY A 195 -6.41 -3.60 -12.66
C GLY A 195 -6.36 -2.13 -13.05
N ALA A 196 -6.54 -1.85 -14.35
CA ALA A 196 -6.55 -0.49 -14.88
C ALA A 196 -7.72 0.36 -14.34
N ASN A 197 -8.92 -0.22 -14.27
CA ASN A 197 -10.17 0.44 -13.87
C ASN A 197 -10.90 -0.24 -12.71
N GLU A 198 -10.33 -1.29 -12.14
CA GLU A 198 -10.99 -2.09 -11.10
C GLU A 198 -9.99 -2.64 -10.09
N LEU A 199 -10.49 -2.91 -8.90
CA LEU A 199 -9.77 -3.53 -7.81
C LEU A 199 -10.57 -4.75 -7.36
N GLN A 200 -9.99 -5.94 -7.50
CA GLN A 200 -10.64 -7.19 -7.11
C GLN A 200 -10.07 -7.69 -5.78
N LEU A 201 -10.94 -7.91 -4.80
CA LEU A 201 -10.60 -8.49 -3.50
C LEU A 201 -11.01 -9.96 -3.51
N HIS A 202 -10.02 -10.86 -3.44
CA HIS A 202 -10.26 -12.31 -3.38
C HIS A 202 -10.30 -12.73 -1.92
N ILE A 203 -11.50 -12.90 -1.40
CA ILE A 203 -11.77 -13.28 -0.01
C ILE A 203 -11.67 -14.80 0.12
N CYS A 204 -11.02 -15.26 1.18
CA CYS A 204 -10.95 -16.67 1.56
C CYS A 204 -12.09 -16.95 2.55
N PRO A 205 -13.16 -17.69 2.18
CA PRO A 205 -14.27 -17.97 3.10
C PRO A 205 -13.80 -18.68 4.36
N ASP A 206 -12.98 -19.72 4.24
CA ASP A 206 -12.49 -20.48 5.40
C ASP A 206 -11.60 -19.64 6.31
N GLY A 207 -10.78 -18.77 5.72
CA GLY A 207 -9.95 -17.83 6.46
C GLY A 207 -10.76 -16.75 7.16
N LEU A 208 -11.89 -16.33 6.57
CA LEU A 208 -12.86 -15.43 7.19
C LEU A 208 -13.61 -16.12 8.34
N THR A 209 -14.07 -17.36 8.16
CA THR A 209 -14.67 -18.16 9.24
C THR A 209 -13.70 -18.31 10.40
N ALA A 210 -12.47 -18.73 10.13
CA ALA A 210 -11.44 -18.84 11.16
C ALA A 210 -11.19 -17.50 11.85
N PHE A 211 -11.14 -16.39 11.12
CA PHE A 211 -10.96 -15.06 11.70
C PHE A 211 -12.11 -14.65 12.64
N LEU A 212 -13.35 -15.03 12.31
CA LEU A 212 -14.54 -14.75 13.11
C LEU A 212 -14.71 -15.71 14.29
N SER A 213 -14.19 -16.95 14.18
CA SER A 213 -14.32 -18.00 15.19
C SER A 213 -13.12 -18.11 16.15
N SER A 214 -11.93 -17.64 15.76
CA SER A 214 -10.70 -17.77 16.58
C SER A 214 -10.71 -16.80 17.75
N ASP A 215 -10.04 -17.17 18.85
CA ASP A 215 -9.64 -16.24 19.92
C ASP A 215 -8.55 -15.26 19.44
N PRO A 216 -8.40 -14.06 20.04
CA PRO A 216 -7.47 -13.00 19.58
C PRO A 216 -5.98 -13.37 19.51
N GLU A 217 -5.56 -14.46 20.16
CA GLU A 217 -4.16 -14.89 20.29
C GLU A 217 -3.77 -16.11 19.44
N ALA A 218 -4.73 -16.78 18.79
CA ALA A 218 -4.40 -17.91 17.92
C ALA A 218 -3.59 -17.38 16.72
N GLU A 219 -2.36 -17.90 16.54
CA GLU A 219 -1.60 -17.68 15.31
C GLU A 219 -2.47 -18.14 14.14
N LEU A 220 -3.08 -17.16 13.44
CA LEU A 220 -3.87 -17.38 12.23
C LEU A 220 -2.97 -18.07 11.22
N THR A 221 -2.99 -19.39 11.27
CA THR A 221 -2.18 -20.22 10.41
C THR A 221 -2.88 -20.17 9.07
N TYR A 222 -2.22 -19.60 8.07
CA TYR A 222 -2.73 -19.59 6.70
C TYR A 222 -2.94 -21.04 6.27
N SER A 223 -4.18 -21.52 6.40
CA SER A 223 -4.59 -22.77 5.78
C SER A 223 -4.83 -22.43 4.31
N ALA A 224 -4.08 -23.07 3.43
CA ALA A 224 -4.38 -23.06 2.02
C ALA A 224 -5.72 -23.78 1.84
N SER A 225 -6.81 -23.02 1.92
CA SER A 225 -8.13 -23.54 1.58
C SER A 225 -8.18 -23.76 0.06
N ASP A 226 -8.65 -24.95 -0.32
CA ASP A 226 -8.96 -25.32 -1.70
C ASP A 226 -10.30 -24.73 -2.17
N ARG A 227 -11.10 -24.13 -1.27
CA ARG A 227 -12.35 -23.45 -1.64
C ARG A 227 -12.04 -22.24 -2.53
N ALA A 228 -12.85 -22.08 -3.58
CA ALA A 228 -12.74 -20.94 -4.48
C ALA A 228 -12.93 -19.63 -3.70
N PRO A 229 -12.10 -18.60 -3.95
CA PRO A 229 -12.25 -17.33 -3.27
C PRO A 229 -13.52 -16.61 -3.75
N HIS A 230 -14.22 -15.95 -2.84
CA HIS A 230 -15.29 -15.02 -3.19
C HIS A 230 -14.68 -13.70 -3.67
N ILE A 231 -15.16 -13.15 -4.80
CA ILE A 231 -14.55 -11.99 -5.45
C ILE A 231 -15.45 -10.77 -5.29
N ILE A 232 -14.95 -9.74 -4.61
CA ILE A 232 -15.58 -8.42 -4.58
C ILE A 232 -14.83 -7.50 -5.55
N THR A 233 -15.56 -6.91 -6.49
CA THR A 233 -15.00 -5.99 -7.48
C THR A 233 -15.38 -4.55 -7.16
N LEU A 234 -14.38 -3.70 -7.01
CA LEU A 234 -14.54 -2.26 -6.77
C LEU A 234 -14.12 -1.49 -8.03
N GLN A 235 -14.94 -0.54 -8.47
CA GLN A 235 -14.58 0.36 -9.56
C GLN A 235 -13.55 1.38 -9.07
N THR A 236 -12.36 1.38 -9.67
CA THR A 236 -11.26 2.26 -9.22
C THR A 236 -10.58 2.94 -10.39
N GLN A 237 -10.23 4.22 -10.26
CA GLN A 237 -9.46 4.94 -11.26
C GLN A 237 -8.11 5.36 -10.69
N LEU A 238 -7.03 4.90 -11.33
CA LEU A 238 -5.68 5.37 -11.05
C LEU A 238 -5.44 6.72 -11.75
N LYS A 239 -5.72 7.83 -11.07
CA LYS A 239 -5.55 9.16 -11.64
C LYS A 239 -4.25 9.82 -11.22
N ARG A 240 -3.61 10.57 -12.13
CA ARG A 240 -2.39 11.33 -11.84
C ARG A 240 -2.74 12.63 -11.12
N CYS A 241 -2.39 12.76 -9.84
CA CYS A 241 -2.52 14.01 -9.08
C CYS A 241 -1.14 14.66 -8.91
N GLY A 242 -0.85 15.69 -9.71
CA GLY A 242 0.43 16.41 -9.68
C GLY A 242 1.61 15.55 -10.14
N GLN A 243 2.68 15.49 -9.34
CA GLN A 243 3.89 14.69 -9.64
C GLN A 243 3.73 13.19 -9.33
N GLY A 244 2.61 12.74 -8.74
CA GLY A 244 2.39 11.34 -8.33
C GLY A 244 1.08 10.73 -8.86
N LYS A 245 1.01 9.40 -8.93
CA LYS A 245 -0.24 8.66 -9.18
C LYS A 245 -1.01 8.51 -7.85
N LYS A 246 -2.29 8.87 -7.81
CA LYS A 246 -3.21 8.68 -6.67
C LYS A 246 -4.30 7.70 -7.12
N LEU A 247 -4.55 6.66 -6.32
CA LEU A 247 -5.69 5.78 -6.56
C LEU A 247 -6.95 6.53 -6.09
N ILE A 248 -7.91 6.72 -6.97
CA ILE A 248 -9.23 7.28 -6.68
C ILE A 248 -10.20 6.13 -6.80
N VAL A 249 -10.79 5.73 -5.68
CA VAL A 249 -11.80 4.68 -5.68
C VAL A 249 -13.15 5.36 -5.65
N ARG A 250 -13.96 5.12 -6.68
CA ARG A 250 -15.36 5.53 -6.69
C ARG A 250 -16.12 4.34 -6.12
N SER A 251 -16.44 4.40 -4.84
CA SER A 251 -17.48 3.53 -4.30
C SER A 251 -18.83 4.13 -4.68
N ASP A 252 -19.73 3.32 -5.21
CA ASP A 252 -21.13 3.69 -5.45
C ASP A 252 -21.87 4.02 -4.14
N SER A 253 -21.27 3.73 -2.97
CA SER A 253 -21.71 4.25 -1.68
C SER A 253 -21.18 5.68 -1.48
N SER A 254 -21.88 6.64 -2.07
CA SER A 254 -21.79 8.04 -1.68
C SER A 254 -21.92 8.20 -0.16
N THR A 255 -21.09 9.08 0.42
CA THR A 255 -21.07 9.54 1.82
C THR A 255 -20.08 8.78 2.72
N ASP A 256 -18.78 9.05 2.54
CA ASP A 256 -17.78 8.76 3.58
C ASP A 256 -17.01 10.05 3.94
N PRO A 257 -17.20 10.62 5.15
CA PRO A 257 -16.57 11.88 5.57
C PRO A 257 -15.03 11.78 5.70
N ALA A 258 -14.46 10.59 5.57
CA ALA A 258 -13.01 10.36 5.57
C ALA A 258 -12.32 10.72 4.24
N SER A 259 -13.07 11.05 3.18
CA SER A 259 -12.53 11.40 1.85
C SER A 259 -12.34 12.90 1.62
N VAL A 260 -12.67 13.75 2.60
CA VAL A 260 -12.60 15.20 2.46
C VAL A 260 -11.14 15.67 2.40
N ASP A 261 -10.76 16.41 1.35
CA ASP A 261 -9.41 16.97 1.25
C ASP A 261 -9.21 18.06 2.31
N THR A 262 -8.66 17.65 3.46
CA THR A 262 -8.34 18.56 4.57
C THR A 262 -7.42 19.71 4.15
N SER A 263 -6.66 19.58 3.06
CA SER A 263 -5.83 20.66 2.54
C SER A 263 -6.67 21.74 1.83
N LEU A 264 -7.72 21.33 1.10
CA LEU A 264 -8.68 22.26 0.49
C LEU A 264 -9.48 23.01 1.56
N ILE A 265 -9.96 22.30 2.59
CA ILE A 265 -10.66 22.94 3.71
C ILE A 265 -9.76 23.94 4.41
N LYS A 266 -8.52 23.55 4.75
CA LYS A 266 -7.55 24.46 5.38
C LYS A 266 -7.24 25.67 4.50
N LEU A 267 -7.19 25.50 3.18
CA LEU A 267 -6.98 26.58 2.24
C LEU A 267 -8.15 27.57 2.27
N ILE A 268 -9.39 27.09 2.18
CA ILE A 268 -10.59 27.94 2.22
C ILE A 268 -10.69 28.66 3.57
N GLY A 269 -10.50 27.94 4.67
CA GLY A 269 -10.48 28.55 6.01
C GLY A 269 -9.43 29.65 6.15
N ARG A 270 -8.20 29.41 5.66
CA ARG A 270 -7.15 30.44 5.62
C ARG A 270 -7.52 31.62 4.74
N ALA A 271 -8.13 31.38 3.58
CA ALA A 271 -8.56 32.44 2.67
C ALA A 271 -9.51 33.41 3.39
N HIS A 272 -10.55 32.89 4.05
CA HIS A 272 -11.51 33.72 4.79
C HIS A 272 -10.85 34.45 5.96
N MET A 273 -10.04 33.75 6.75
CA MET A 273 -9.33 34.34 7.88
C MET A 273 -8.39 35.49 7.48
N TRP A 274 -7.66 35.34 6.37
CA TRP A 274 -6.78 36.41 5.86
C TRP A 274 -7.57 37.54 5.21
N PHE A 275 -8.68 37.24 4.55
CA PHE A 275 -9.56 38.27 4.00
C PHE A 275 -10.22 39.11 5.10
N ASP A 276 -10.64 38.50 6.21
CA ASP A 276 -11.18 39.23 7.35
C ASP A 276 -10.11 40.09 8.03
N GLN A 277 -8.86 39.62 8.12
CA GLN A 277 -7.73 40.46 8.58
C GLN A 277 -7.52 41.69 7.67
N MET A 278 -7.67 41.54 6.35
CA MET A 278 -7.60 42.69 5.43
C MET A 278 -8.77 43.66 5.63
N LYS A 279 -10.00 43.17 5.90
CA LYS A 279 -11.13 44.04 6.24
C LYS A 279 -10.86 44.86 7.49
N THR A 280 -10.13 44.30 8.45
CA THR A 280 -9.73 45.00 9.69
C THR A 280 -8.50 45.90 9.52
N GLY A 281 -7.96 46.02 8.30
CA GLY A 281 -6.89 46.96 7.95
C GLY A 281 -5.49 46.35 7.81
N SER A 282 -5.31 45.04 7.97
CA SER A 282 -4.02 44.41 7.76
C SER A 282 -3.63 44.37 6.28
N SER A 283 -2.39 44.72 5.97
CA SER A 283 -1.86 44.63 4.60
C SER A 283 -1.44 43.19 4.23
N PHE A 284 -1.30 42.91 2.92
CA PHE A 284 -0.78 41.62 2.46
C PHE A 284 0.59 41.29 3.06
N LYS A 285 1.46 42.30 3.18
CA LYS A 285 2.80 42.18 3.77
C LYS A 285 2.75 41.80 5.25
N GLU A 286 1.89 42.45 6.04
CA GLU A 286 1.74 42.13 7.47
C GLU A 286 1.24 40.70 7.70
N ILE A 287 0.26 40.26 6.90
CA ILE A 287 -0.25 38.87 6.96
C ILE A 287 0.86 37.88 6.58
N ALA A 288 1.63 38.19 5.53
CA ALA A 288 2.73 37.36 5.06
C ALA A 288 3.84 37.21 6.12
N GLU A 289 4.24 38.30 6.77
CA GLU A 289 5.24 38.31 7.84
C GLU A 289 4.77 37.52 9.07
N LYS A 290 3.51 37.74 9.50
CA LYS A 290 2.91 37.04 10.64
C LYS A 290 2.81 35.53 10.43
N GLU A 291 2.42 35.11 9.22
CA GLU A 291 2.26 33.70 8.85
C GLU A 291 3.55 33.04 8.35
N LYS A 292 4.63 33.83 8.19
CA LYS A 292 5.93 33.41 7.64
C LYS A 292 5.79 32.79 6.24
N VAL A 293 5.00 33.44 5.38
CA VAL A 293 4.76 33.03 3.99
C VAL A 293 5.10 34.16 3.02
N ASP A 294 5.13 33.87 1.72
CA ASP A 294 5.33 34.86 0.67
C ASP A 294 4.05 35.67 0.42
N GLU A 295 4.19 36.97 0.15
CA GLU A 295 3.07 37.89 -0.11
C GLU A 295 2.20 37.42 -1.29
N ARG A 296 2.81 36.84 -2.33
CA ARG A 296 2.06 36.28 -3.48
C ARG A 296 1.22 35.09 -3.06
N LEU A 297 1.64 34.30 -2.07
CA LEU A 297 0.82 33.21 -1.55
C LEU A 297 -0.39 33.75 -0.81
N VAL A 298 -0.23 34.82 -0.03
CA VAL A 298 -1.35 35.50 0.65
C VAL A 298 -2.37 36.00 -0.38
N ALA A 299 -1.89 36.74 -1.39
CA ALA A 299 -2.73 37.22 -2.49
C ALA A 299 -3.46 36.07 -3.20
N ARG A 300 -2.76 34.98 -3.54
CA ARG A 300 -3.36 33.83 -4.23
C ARG A 300 -4.40 33.10 -3.38
N THR A 301 -4.17 33.01 -2.07
CA THR A 301 -5.05 32.33 -1.13
C THR A 301 -6.32 33.12 -0.90
N ILE A 302 -6.23 34.43 -0.70
CA ILE A 302 -7.39 35.30 -0.49
C ILE A 302 -8.37 35.23 -1.66
N ARG A 303 -7.91 35.06 -2.90
CA ARG A 303 -8.82 34.89 -4.06
C ARG A 303 -9.80 33.71 -3.89
N CYS A 304 -9.45 32.72 -3.08
CA CYS A 304 -10.31 31.56 -2.81
C CYS A 304 -11.51 31.90 -1.91
N THR A 305 -11.60 33.08 -1.30
CA THR A 305 -12.80 33.51 -0.57
C THR A 305 -13.99 33.80 -1.46
N PHE A 306 -13.73 34.09 -2.75
CA PHE A 306 -14.74 34.46 -3.73
C PHE A 306 -15.19 33.28 -4.59
N LEU A 307 -14.95 32.06 -4.12
CA LEU A 307 -15.50 30.86 -4.74
C LEU A 307 -17.02 30.86 -4.62
N ALA A 308 -17.70 30.29 -5.62
CA ALA A 308 -19.14 30.12 -5.60
C ALA A 308 -19.59 29.35 -4.33
N PRO A 309 -20.71 29.72 -3.70
CA PRO A 309 -21.15 29.11 -2.43
C PRO A 309 -21.38 27.60 -2.52
N ASP A 310 -21.86 27.12 -3.66
CA ASP A 310 -22.09 25.71 -3.96
C ASP A 310 -20.77 24.93 -4.12
N ILE A 311 -19.75 25.53 -4.76
CA ILE A 311 -18.40 24.96 -4.84
C ILE A 311 -17.81 24.81 -3.44
N THR A 312 -17.92 25.85 -2.61
CA THR A 312 -17.43 25.82 -1.22
C THR A 312 -18.17 24.76 -0.41
N SER A 313 -19.49 24.68 -0.55
CA SER A 313 -20.32 23.66 0.11
C SER A 313 -19.96 22.25 -0.32
N ALA A 314 -19.71 22.03 -1.60
CA ALA A 314 -19.30 20.74 -2.13
C ALA A 314 -17.92 20.32 -1.59
N ILE A 315 -16.95 21.24 -1.55
CA ILE A 315 -15.62 20.97 -0.96
C ILE A 315 -15.73 20.61 0.53
N LEU A 316 -16.57 21.33 1.29
CA LEU A 316 -16.80 21.03 2.71
C LEU A 316 -17.48 19.66 2.92
N ARG A 317 -18.26 19.20 1.94
CA ARG A 317 -18.94 17.88 1.95
C ARG A 317 -18.10 16.76 1.33
N GLY A 318 -16.90 17.02 0.83
CA GLY A 318 -16.08 16.01 0.13
C GLY A 318 -16.61 15.67 -1.27
N GLN A 319 -17.44 16.52 -1.85
CA GLN A 319 -18.07 16.36 -3.16
C GLN A 319 -17.32 17.12 -4.26
N GLU A 320 -16.07 17.53 -4.01
CA GLU A 320 -15.25 18.19 -5.01
C GLU A 320 -14.89 17.26 -6.19
N PRO A 321 -14.78 17.80 -7.41
CA PRO A 321 -14.26 17.07 -8.55
C PRO A 321 -12.87 16.50 -8.23
N SER A 322 -12.65 15.24 -8.62
CA SER A 322 -11.39 14.52 -8.37
C SER A 322 -10.10 15.25 -8.85
N ASP A 323 -10.21 16.19 -9.79
CA ASP A 323 -9.10 17.00 -10.29
C ASP A 323 -8.85 18.28 -9.51
N LEU A 324 -9.73 18.63 -8.57
CA LEU A 324 -9.58 19.80 -7.73
C LEU A 324 -8.63 19.49 -6.58
N SER A 325 -7.64 20.36 -6.37
CA SER A 325 -6.74 20.30 -5.24
C SER A 325 -6.35 21.70 -4.81
N SER A 326 -5.92 21.86 -3.56
CA SER A 326 -5.44 23.14 -3.02
C SER A 326 -4.32 23.74 -3.89
N GLN A 327 -3.42 22.89 -4.40
CA GLN A 327 -2.35 23.32 -5.31
C GLN A 327 -2.88 23.77 -6.68
N LYS A 328 -3.92 23.13 -7.22
CA LYS A 328 -4.54 23.54 -8.49
C LYS A 328 -5.18 24.92 -8.33
N LEU A 329 -6.00 25.12 -7.30
CA LEU A 329 -6.64 26.42 -7.01
C LEU A 329 -5.61 27.53 -6.87
N LEU A 330 -4.56 27.30 -6.07
CA LEU A 330 -3.51 28.30 -5.91
C LEU A 330 -2.83 28.61 -7.25
N ARG A 331 -2.58 27.62 -8.12
CA ARG A 331 -1.88 27.77 -9.41
C ARG A 331 -2.69 28.41 -10.52
N LEU A 332 -3.98 28.62 -10.34
CA LEU A 332 -4.76 29.35 -11.33
C LEU A 332 -4.21 30.78 -11.49
N PRO A 333 -3.95 31.23 -12.74
CA PRO A 333 -3.43 32.57 -13.00
C PRO A 333 -4.42 33.63 -12.50
N SER A 334 -5.70 33.45 -12.81
CA SER A 334 -6.82 34.24 -12.33
C SER A 334 -8.00 33.33 -11.96
N MET A 335 -8.83 33.79 -11.02
CA MET A 335 -10.13 33.20 -10.73
C MET A 335 -11.19 34.07 -11.42
N PRO A 336 -12.09 33.52 -12.24
CA PRO A 336 -13.20 34.28 -12.81
C PRO A 336 -14.05 34.92 -11.71
N THR A 337 -14.57 36.12 -11.95
CA THR A 337 -15.51 36.79 -11.05
C THR A 337 -16.91 36.19 -11.14
N GLU A 338 -17.31 35.74 -12.34
CA GLU A 338 -18.59 35.08 -12.59
C GLU A 338 -18.59 33.65 -12.07
N TRP A 339 -19.58 33.29 -11.25
CA TRP A 339 -19.69 31.96 -10.64
C TRP A 339 -19.88 30.83 -11.66
N ASP A 340 -20.63 31.06 -12.75
CA ASP A 340 -20.79 30.04 -13.81
C ASP A 340 -19.44 29.69 -14.45
N ALA A 341 -18.63 30.70 -14.76
CA ALA A 341 -17.28 30.48 -15.27
C ALA A 341 -16.36 29.78 -14.25
N GLN A 342 -16.60 29.94 -12.94
CA GLN A 342 -15.89 29.16 -11.92
C GLN A 342 -16.30 27.69 -11.96
N ARG A 343 -17.59 27.37 -12.12
CA ARG A 343 -18.08 25.99 -12.22
C ARG A 343 -17.51 25.27 -13.43
N ASP A 344 -17.55 25.93 -14.59
CA ASP A 344 -16.94 25.42 -15.83
C ASP A 344 -15.45 25.12 -15.65
N LEU A 345 -14.70 26.08 -15.10
CA LEU A 345 -13.24 25.98 -14.93
C LEU A 345 -12.84 24.89 -13.91
N LEU A 346 -13.63 24.73 -12.85
CA LEU A 346 -13.33 23.83 -11.74
C LEU A 346 -13.98 22.44 -11.91
N GLY A 347 -14.90 22.28 -12.87
CA GLY A 347 -15.55 21.02 -13.21
C GLY A 347 -16.73 20.68 -12.31
N PHE A 348 -17.51 21.67 -11.89
CA PHE A 348 -18.70 21.51 -11.03
C PHE A 348 -20.04 21.52 -11.82
N ASN A 349 -19.98 21.34 -13.14
CA ASN A 349 -21.17 21.27 -14.00
C ASN A 349 -21.89 19.93 -13.93
#